data_AF-A0A3L7C7R4-F1
#
_entry.id   AF-A0A3L7C7R4-F1
#
_cell.length_a   1.000
_cell.length_b   1.000
_cell.length_c   1.000
_cell.angle_alpha   90.00
_cell.angle_beta   90.00
_cell.angle_gamma   90.00
#
_symmetry.space_group_name_H-M   'P 1'
#
loop_
_entity.id
_entity.type
_entity.pdbx_description
1 polymer ?
#
loop_
_entity_poly.entity_id
_entity_poly.type
_entity_poly.pdbx_seq_one_letter_code
_entity_poly.pdbx_strand_id
1 'polypeptide(L)' 'MAIVTIGACQGCGACLLTCPTHAIRPVAGGLTVRADRCTGCLECLEICPVDAIRVADPLDRGGTR' A
#
# COMPACT_ATOMS: atom_id res chain seq x y z
N MET A 1 2.81 -13.28 -6.82
CA MET A 1 2.80 -12.59 -5.52
C MET A 1 2.10 -11.27 -5.73
N ALA A 2 0.92 -11.09 -5.14
CA ALA A 2 0.20 -9.82 -5.17
C ALA A 2 0.86 -8.85 -4.19
N ILE A 3 1.06 -7.60 -4.62
CA ILE A 3 1.55 -6.51 -3.76
C ILE A 3 0.43 -5.49 -3.61
N VAL A 4 0.63 -4.48 -2.76
CA VAL A 4 -0.30 -3.35 -2.68
C VAL A 4 0.30 -2.10 -3.33
N THR A 5 -0.56 -1.26 -3.87
CA THR A 5 -0.25 0.08 -4.40
C THR A 5 -0.97 1.13 -3.57
N ILE A 6 -0.40 2.33 -3.50
CA ILE A 6 -0.92 3.44 -2.71
C ILE A 6 -1.23 4.61 -3.64
N GLY A 7 -2.45 5.12 -3.62
CA GLY A 7 -2.92 6.28 -4.38
C GLY A 7 -3.85 7.14 -3.54
N ALA A 8 -3.92 8.46 -3.80
CA ALA A 8 -4.74 9.40 -3.01
C ALA A 8 -4.46 9.36 -1.48
N CYS A 9 -3.20 9.15 -1.10
CA CYS A 9 -2.79 9.11 0.30
C CYS A 9 -2.83 10.50 0.96
N GLN A 10 -3.51 10.61 2.11
CA GLN A 10 -3.58 11.85 2.90
C GLN A 10 -2.49 11.98 3.97
N GLY A 11 -1.55 11.04 4.05
CA GLY A 11 -0.40 11.13 4.96
C GLY A 11 -0.69 10.87 6.45
N CYS A 12 -1.77 10.17 6.80
CA CYS A 12 -2.12 9.89 8.20
C CYS A 12 -1.14 8.95 8.93
N GLY A 13 -0.35 8.17 8.19
CA GLY A 13 0.67 7.28 8.75
C GLY A 13 0.17 5.98 9.39
N ALA A 14 -1.14 5.72 9.45
CA ALA A 14 -1.69 4.52 10.08
C ALA A 14 -1.12 3.21 9.51
N CYS A 15 -1.00 3.12 8.18
CA CYS A 15 -0.44 1.94 7.51
C CYS A 15 1.05 1.70 7.82
N LEU A 16 1.81 2.73 8.23
CA LEU A 16 3.22 2.58 8.63
C LEU A 16 3.35 1.83 9.95
N LEU A 17 2.41 2.06 10.87
CA LEU A 17 2.40 1.45 12.19
C LEU A 17 1.86 0.02 12.16
N THR A 18 0.85 -0.24 11.33
CA THR A 18 0.19 -1.55 11.25
C THR A 18 1.00 -2.56 10.43
N CYS A 19 1.83 -2.14 9.48
CA CYS A 19 2.54 -3.07 8.59
C CYS A 19 3.59 -3.92 9.35
N PRO A 20 3.38 -5.24 9.52
CA PRO A 20 4.22 -6.07 10.39
C PRO A 20 5.63 -6.28 9.84
N THR A 21 5.77 -6.31 8.51
CA THR A 21 7.06 -6.44 7.84
C THR A 21 7.72 -5.08 7.57
N HIS A 22 7.03 -3.99 7.95
CA HIS A 22 7.41 -2.63 7.61
C HIS A 22 7.75 -2.50 6.12
N ALA A 23 6.86 -2.94 5.23
CA ALA A 23 7.04 -2.81 3.79
C ALA A 23 6.75 -1.38 3.28
N ILE A 24 5.91 -0.62 3.99
CA ILE A 24 5.52 0.75 3.59
C ILE A 24 6.54 1.75 4.13
N ARG A 25 7.02 2.67 3.29
CA ARG A 25 8.00 3.70 3.64
C ARG A 25 7.58 5.09 3.15
N PRO A 26 7.81 6.15 3.94
CA PRO A 26 7.68 7.51 3.44
C PRO A 26 8.78 7.82 2.43
N VAL A 27 8.42 8.55 1.38
CA VAL A 27 9.31 9.09 0.34
C VAL A 27 8.91 10.53 0.04
N ALA A 28 9.73 11.25 -0.73
CA ALA A 28 9.36 12.58 -1.18
C ALA A 28 8.03 12.51 -1.97
N GLY A 29 7.00 13.18 -1.46
CA GLY A 29 5.69 13.27 -2.12
C GLY A 29 4.71 12.12 -1.82
N GLY A 30 4.99 11.20 -0.89
CA GLY A 30 4.02 10.18 -0.50
C GLY A 30 4.59 8.96 0.19
N LEU A 31 3.96 7.81 -0.05
CA LEU A 31 4.36 6.52 0.47
C LEU A 31 4.73 5.57 -0.68
N THR A 32 5.74 4.73 -0.44
CA THR A 32 6.12 3.64 -1.34
C THR A 32 6.00 2.29 -0.65
N VAL A 33 5.80 1.24 -1.43
CA VAL A 33 5.68 -0.14 -0.95
C VAL A 33 6.87 -0.95 -1.44
N ARG A 34 7.62 -1.52 -0.51
CA ARG A 34 8.72 -2.43 -0.80
C ARG A 34 8.19 -3.82 -1.16
N ALA A 35 8.13 -4.12 -2.45
CA ALA A 35 7.65 -5.40 -2.97
C ALA A 35 8.42 -6.61 -2.40
N ASP A 36 9.70 -6.44 -2.10
CA ASP A 36 10.56 -7.47 -1.51
C ASP A 36 10.22 -7.80 -0.04
N ARG A 37 9.47 -6.93 0.65
CA ARG A 37 9.04 -7.10 2.05
C ARG A 37 7.53 -7.26 2.20
N CYS A 38 6.77 -6.91 1.17
CA CYS A 38 5.32 -7.03 1.19
C CYS A 38 4.92 -8.50 1.09
N THR A 39 4.22 -9.00 2.11
CA THR A 39 3.73 -10.38 2.14
C THR A 39 2.31 -10.53 1.61
N GLY A 40 1.65 -9.41 1.26
CA GLY A 40 0.24 -9.42 0.87
C GLY A 40 -0.72 -9.72 2.04
N CYS A 41 -0.38 -9.36 3.28
CA CYS A 41 -1.26 -9.55 4.46
C CYS A 41 -2.51 -8.66 4.46
N LEU A 42 -2.54 -7.59 3.67
CA LEU A 42 -3.68 -6.67 3.49
C LEU A 42 -4.09 -5.84 4.73
N GLU A 43 -3.42 -5.94 5.87
CA GLU A 43 -3.68 -5.09 7.05
C GLU A 43 -3.71 -3.58 6.76
N CYS A 44 -2.85 -3.13 5.82
CA CYS A 44 -2.79 -1.73 5.43
C CYS A 44 -4.05 -1.26 4.69
N LEU A 45 -4.73 -2.17 3.99
CA LEU A 45 -5.98 -1.89 3.27
C LEU A 45 -7.10 -1.62 4.28
N GLU A 46 -7.26 -2.50 5.26
CA GLU A 46 -8.30 -2.39 6.30
C GLU A 46 -8.14 -1.13 7.17
N ILE A 47 -6.91 -0.72 7.47
CA ILE A 47 -6.66 0.43 8.35
C ILE A 47 -6.71 1.78 7.62
N CYS A 48 -6.79 1.80 6.29
CA CYS A 48 -6.72 3.06 5.55
C CYS A 48 -8.07 3.80 5.60
N PRO A 49 -8.18 4.95 6.27
CA PRO A 49 -9.47 5.63 6.46
C PRO A 49 -10.01 6.31 5.19
N VAL A 50 -9.23 6.31 4.11
CA VAL A 50 -9.53 7.00 2.84
C VAL A 50 -9.42 6.06 1.64
N ASP A 51 -9.35 4.74 1.88
CA ASP A 51 -9.26 3.72 0.83
C ASP A 51 -8.14 3.97 -0.20
N ALA A 52 -7.03 4.54 0.28
CA ALA A 52 -5.88 4.90 -0.54
C ALA A 52 -5.01 3.70 -0.97
N ILE A 53 -5.32 2.48 -0.53
CA ILE A 53 -4.49 1.29 -0.77
C ILE A 53 -5.28 0.26 -1.56
N ARG A 54 -4.68 -0.28 -2.62
CA ARG A 54 -5.30 -1.30 -3.49
C ARG A 54 -4.38 -2.49 -3.69
N VAL A 55 -4.98 -3.67 -3.86
CA VAL A 55 -4.25 -4.86 -4.29
C VAL A 55 -3.86 -4.69 -5.76
N ALA A 56 -2.58 -4.87 -6.05
CA ALA A 56 -2.07 -4.92 -7.40
C ALA A 56 -1.83 -6.39 -7.77
N ASP A 57 -2.63 -6.89 -8.71
CA ASP A 57 -2.40 -8.18 -9.34
C ASP A 57 -1.29 -8.02 -10.40
N PRO A 58 -0.39 -9.00 -10.61
CA PRO A 58 0.68 -8.92 -11.62
C PRO A 58 0.16 -8.74 -13.06
N LEU A 59 -1.14 -9.00 -13.29
CA LEU A 59 -1.82 -8.85 -14.58
C LEU A 59 -2.57 -7.51 -14.73
N ASP A 60 -2.71 -6.72 -13.66
CA ASP A 60 -3.37 -5.41 -13.72
C ASP A 60 -2.40 -4.34 -14.25
N ARG A 61 -2.17 -4.37 -15.56
CA ARG A 61 -1.54 -3.26 -16.32
C ARG A 61 -2.49 -2.09 -16.59
N GLY A 62 -3.67 -2.05 -15.98
CA GLY A 62 -4.65 -1.03 -16.28
C GLY A 62 -5.79 -1.01 -15.28
N GLY A 63 -5.65 -0.20 -14.24
CA GLY A 63 -6.82 0.35 -13.57
C GLY A 63 -7.46 1.41 -14.46
N THR A 64 -8.25 1.01 -15.47
CA THR A 64 -9.27 1.89 -16.03
C THR A 64 -10.45 1.92 -15.06
N ARG A 65 -10.49 2.95 -14.20
CA ARG A 65 -11.63 3.80 -13.83
C ARG A 65 -11.25 4.66 -12.63
#